data_AF-A0A2X2VQ18-F1
#
_entry.id   AF-A0A2X2VQ18-F1
#
_cell.length_a   1.000
_cell.length_b   1.000
_cell.length_c   1.000
_cell.angle_alpha   90.00
_cell.angle_beta   90.00
_cell.angle_gamma   90.00
#
_symmetry.space_group_name_H-M   'P 1'
#
loop_
_entity.id
_entity.type
_entity.pdbx_description
1 polymer ?
#
loop_
_entity_poly.entity_id
_entity_poly.type
_entity_poly.pdbx_seq_one_letter_code
_entity_poly.pdbx_strand_id
1 'polypeptide(L)' 'MGTMDPTFNPVITDDSAAFSQKAVQAMEKERSQMQLDDSYQLLAQMTDYKDSPSCKEKQQCSLTEAKRRL' A
#
# COMPACT_ATOMS: atom_id res chain seq x y z
N MET A 1 -21.86 -10.56 -6.55
CA MET A 1 -21.01 -10.01 -5.46
C MET A 1 -21.91 -9.68 -4.29
N GLY A 2 -21.56 -10.07 -3.06
CA GLY A 2 -22.34 -9.73 -1.86
C GLY A 2 -22.04 -8.32 -1.35
N THR A 3 -22.96 -7.73 -0.59
CA THR A 3 -22.73 -6.49 0.16
C THR A 3 -21.99 -6.80 1.46
N MET A 4 -21.09 -5.91 1.88
CA MET A 4 -20.43 -6.01 3.19
C MET A 4 -21.44 -5.69 4.30
N ASP A 5 -21.49 -6.52 5.34
CA ASP A 5 -22.23 -6.22 6.57
C ASP A 5 -21.57 -5.03 7.28
N PRO A 6 -22.31 -3.94 7.60
CA PRO A 6 -21.76 -2.76 8.26
C PRO A 6 -21.04 -3.05 9.58
N THR A 7 -21.45 -4.09 10.31
CA THR A 7 -20.82 -4.53 11.57
C THR A 7 -19.37 -4.95 11.37
N PHE A 8 -19.06 -5.49 10.19
CA PHE A 8 -17.76 -6.05 9.86
C PHE A 8 -17.02 -5.25 8.77
N ASN A 9 -17.58 -4.13 8.32
CA ASN A 9 -17.00 -3.34 7.25
C ASN A 9 -16.00 -2.32 7.82
N PRO A 10 -14.67 -2.47 7.62
CA PRO A 10 -13.66 -1.59 8.20
C PRO A 10 -13.51 -0.29 7.40
N VAL A 11 -14.62 0.34 7.05
CA VAL A 11 -14.63 1.63 6.37
C VAL A 11 -14.46 2.76 7.37
N ILE A 12 -13.85 3.85 6.92
CA ILE A 12 -13.83 5.08 7.69
C ILE A 12 -15.26 5.62 7.80
N THR A 13 -15.74 5.78 9.03
CA THR A 13 -17.08 6.32 9.33
C THR A 13 -17.07 7.78 9.75
N ASP A 14 -15.88 8.36 10.00
CA ASP A 14 -15.67 9.78 10.27
C ASP A 14 -15.18 10.47 8.98
N ASP A 15 -16.03 11.30 8.39
CA ASP A 15 -15.78 11.97 7.11
C ASP A 15 -15.02 13.31 7.26
N SER A 16 -14.58 13.65 8.47
CA SER A 16 -13.86 14.89 8.69
C SER A 16 -12.48 14.87 8.04
N ALA A 17 -12.13 15.97 7.36
CA ALA A 17 -10.81 16.13 6.76
C ALA A 17 -9.69 16.05 7.82
N ALA A 18 -9.95 16.54 9.03
CA ALA A 18 -9.01 16.50 10.15
C ALA A 18 -8.74 15.07 10.63
N PHE A 19 -9.77 14.22 10.71
CA PHE A 19 -9.58 12.80 11.01
C PHE A 19 -8.77 12.12 9.91
N SER A 20 -9.16 12.31 8.65
CA SER A 20 -8.48 11.70 7.50
C SER A 20 -6.98 12.04 7.46
N GLN A 21 -6.64 13.30 7.69
CA GLN A 21 -5.24 13.75 7.73
C GLN A 21 -4.45 13.07 8.85
N LYS A 22 -5.01 13.01 10.08
CA LYS A 22 -4.36 12.35 11.22
C LYS A 22 -4.20 10.84 10.99
N ALA A 23 -5.21 10.21 10.39
CA ALA A 23 -5.19 8.79 10.07
C ALA A 23 -4.06 8.47 9.07
N VAL A 24 -3.94 9.25 7.98
CA VAL A 24 -2.86 9.08 7.00
C VAL A 24 -1.48 9.25 7.64
N GLN A 25 -1.28 10.30 8.44
CA GLN A 25 -0.02 10.52 9.15
C GLN A 25 0.33 9.36 10.11
N ALA A 26 -0.66 8.82 10.82
CA ALA A 26 -0.45 7.68 11.69
C ALA A 26 -0.06 6.42 10.89
N MET A 27 -0.75 6.14 9.76
CA MET A 27 -0.42 5.02 8.89
C MET A 27 1.00 5.15 8.29
N GLU A 28 1.40 6.35 7.88
CA GLU A 28 2.75 6.62 7.39
C GLU A 28 3.81 6.39 8.46
N LYS A 29 3.54 6.85 9.70
CA LYS A 29 4.43 6.63 10.83
C LYS A 29 4.59 5.15 11.15
N GLU A 30 3.51 4.38 11.17
CA GLU A 30 3.59 2.93 11.40
C GLU A 30 4.35 2.23 10.28
N ARG A 31 4.07 2.58 9.01
CA ARG A 31 4.79 2.05 7.85
C ARG A 31 6.29 2.37 7.90
N SER A 32 6.67 3.55 8.39
CA SER A 32 8.09 3.97 8.45
C SER A 32 8.94 3.11 9.38
N GLN A 33 8.31 2.49 10.38
CA GLN A 33 8.97 1.60 11.35
C GLN A 33 9.22 0.19 10.78
N MET A 34 8.60 -0.15 9.66
CA MET A 34 8.73 -1.47 9.03
C MET A 34 9.96 -1.54 8.10
N GLN A 35 10.75 -2.59 8.28
CA GLN A 35 11.86 -2.96 7.39
C GLN A 35 11.36 -3.99 6.38
N LEU A 36 10.89 -3.52 5.22
CA LEU A 36 10.26 -4.35 4.19
C LEU A 36 11.10 -4.48 2.91
N ASP A 37 12.25 -3.83 2.86
CA ASP A 37 13.01 -3.68 1.62
C ASP A 37 13.46 -5.06 1.07
N ASP A 38 13.96 -5.94 1.95
CA ASP A 38 14.33 -7.32 1.59
C ASP A 38 13.11 -8.16 1.20
N SER A 39 11.96 -7.97 1.88
CA SER A 39 10.72 -8.65 1.55
C SER A 39 10.23 -8.29 0.15
N TYR A 40 10.34 -7.02 -0.23
CA TYR A 40 9.98 -6.55 -1.57
C TYR A 40 10.96 -7.03 -2.64
N GLN A 41 12.26 -7.13 -2.33
CA GLN A 41 13.24 -7.72 -3.25
C GLN A 41 12.91 -9.20 -3.50
N LEU A 42 12.61 -9.96 -2.45
CA LEU A 42 12.23 -11.36 -2.56
C LEU A 42 10.95 -11.54 -3.38
N LEU A 43 9.93 -10.72 -3.11
CA LEU A 43 8.67 -10.72 -3.85
C LEU A 43 8.89 -10.43 -5.34
N ALA A 44 9.74 -9.45 -5.66
CA ALA A 44 10.05 -9.08 -7.04
C ALA A 44 10.71 -10.24 -7.81
N GLN A 45 11.57 -11.02 -7.15
CA GLN A 45 12.18 -12.21 -7.74
C GLN A 45 11.16 -13.34 -7.95
N MET A 46 10.36 -13.66 -6.92
CA MET A 46 9.37 -14.74 -6.98
C MET A 46 8.29 -14.52 -8.04
N THR A 47 7.96 -13.26 -8.31
CA THR A 47 6.87 -12.89 -9.24
C THR A 47 7.38 -12.46 -10.62
N ASP A 48 8.70 -12.51 -10.85
CA ASP A 48 9.36 -11.93 -12.03
C ASP A 48 8.85 -10.52 -12.34
N TYR A 49 8.82 -9.66 -11.31
CA TYR A 49 8.12 -8.37 -11.35
C TYR A 49 8.60 -7.43 -12.47
N LYS A 50 9.86 -7.57 -12.90
CA LYS A 50 10.42 -6.87 -14.06
C LYS A 50 9.65 -7.12 -15.36
N ASP A 51 8.99 -8.27 -15.47
CA ASP A 51 8.22 -8.68 -16.63
C ASP A 51 6.71 -8.46 -16.47
N SER A 52 6.26 -7.95 -15.33
CA SER A 52 4.86 -7.62 -15.06
C SER A 52 4.36 -6.42 -15.90
N PRO A 53 3.04 -6.31 -16.16
CA PRO A 53 2.46 -5.12 -16.78
C PRO A 53 2.77 -3.83 -16.01
N SER A 54 2.85 -3.91 -14.68
CA SER A 54 3.21 -2.76 -13.84
C SER A 54 4.59 -2.18 -14.19
N CYS A 55 5.59 -3.03 -14.44
CA CYS A 55 6.90 -2.56 -14.88
C CYS A 55 6.92 -2.20 -16.37
N LYS A 56 6.43 -3.09 -17.25
CA LYS A 56 6.54 -2.91 -18.70
C LYS A 56 5.70 -1.78 -19.27
N GLU A 57 4.50 -1.57 -18.74
CA GLU A 57 3.55 -0.59 -19.28
C GLU A 57 3.51 0.68 -18.44
N LYS A 58 3.59 0.56 -17.11
CA LYS A 58 3.48 1.70 -16.18
C LYS A 58 4.81 2.21 -15.65
N GLN A 59 5.93 1.59 -16.03
CA GLN A 59 7.28 1.95 -15.60
C GLN A 59 7.47 1.91 -14.06
N GLN A 60 6.65 1.12 -13.37
CA GLN A 60 6.78 0.87 -11.93
C GLN A 60 7.57 -0.42 -11.73
N CYS A 61 8.89 -0.34 -11.81
CA CYS A 61 9.77 -1.51 -11.84
C CYS A 61 10.42 -1.85 -10.49
N SER A 62 10.15 -1.05 -9.45
CA SER A 62 10.69 -1.26 -8.11
C SER A 62 9.59 -1.26 -7.05
N LEU A 63 9.43 -2.41 -6.38
CA LEU A 63 8.53 -2.56 -5.24
C LEU A 63 9.06 -1.84 -3.99
N THR A 64 10.38 -1.62 -3.89
CA THR A 64 11.00 -0.90 -2.77
C THR A 64 10.87 0.62 -2.94
N GLU A 65 10.93 1.15 -4.15
CA GLU A 65 10.76 2.59 -4.41
C GLU A 65 9.31 3.05 -4.30
N ALA A 66 8.34 2.14 -4.47
CA ALA A 66 6.92 2.42 -4.19
C ALA A 66 6.70 2.91 -2.75
N LYS A 67 7.61 2.59 -1.82
CA LYS A 67 7.62 3.13 -0.45
C LYS A 67 7.71 4.67 -0.42
N ARG A 68 8.25 5.33 -1.45
CA ARG A 68 8.47 6.80 -1.45
C ARG A 68 7.36 7.64 -2.07
N ARG A 69 6.29 7.04 -2.61
CA ARG A 69 5.19 7.78 -3.27
C ARG A 69 3.91 7.78 -2.44
N LEU A 70 3.91 8.54 -1.34
CA LEU A 70 2.72 9.08 -0.70
C LEU A 70 3.05 10.51 -0.28
#